data_AF-F2I487-F1
#
_entry.id   AF-F2I487-F1
#
_cell.length_a   1.000
_cell.length_b   1.000
_cell.length_c   1.000
_cell.angle_alpha   90.00
_cell.angle_beta   90.00
_cell.angle_gamma   90.00
#
_symmetry.space_group_name_H-M   'P 1'
#
loop_
_entity.id
_entity.type
_entity.pdbx_description
1 polymer ?
#
loop_
_entity_poly.entity_id
_entity_poly.type
_entity_poly.pdbx_seq_one_letter_code
_entity_poly.pdbx_strand_id
1 'polypeptide(L)'
;MTNYTAINTKVRAMKGKLVLTPEEIDDRLAGYTLSDLYQALDQLPSYHQVMPSEQNKLDLTAENLIELIDRGLRYDFLKLYRFSGFEQRAALSVYGIRFEREFITKVLRGLERQESVPFVVNPFTDYLEKHRHFHIGELITKTSVLDSIDTFRDTDYGKFFEDYHDYFHDHDYNHYIISTVFEQYCAVLVWKKASRVLNDKALTRFKKLFGSEMDLANIRTIFRLKFYYKVDENFIRSQLFSPGRYLNEANISALLASQDKNSFFNLLTNLGYQDLFKSGENKVVGLKQQKAWLKTIEHRFAKSLPQSVLPLFDYLSLKELEADLLKEKVEAIAYQSPVTMPFHN
;
A
#
# COMPACT_ATOMS: atom_id res chain seq x y z
N MET A 1 3.76 23.78 -23.25
CA MET A 1 2.65 22.91 -22.79
C MET A 1 2.82 22.70 -21.29
N THR A 2 1.76 22.85 -20.48
CA THR A 2 1.82 22.51 -19.05
C THR A 2 2.27 21.06 -18.88
N ASN A 3 3.27 20.83 -18.03
CA ASN A 3 4.00 19.55 -17.91
C ASN A 3 3.08 18.34 -17.66
N TYR A 4 1.86 18.56 -17.17
CA TYR A 4 0.91 17.50 -16.82
C TYR A 4 -0.20 17.21 -17.86
N THR A 5 -0.35 17.99 -18.94
CA THR A 5 -1.49 17.83 -19.87
C THR A 5 -1.50 16.45 -20.53
N ALA A 6 -0.38 16.01 -21.11
CA ALA A 6 -0.30 14.75 -21.83
C ALA A 6 -0.56 13.55 -20.90
N ILE A 7 0.05 13.55 -19.70
CA ILE A 7 -0.15 12.46 -18.75
C ILE A 7 -1.56 12.45 -18.17
N ASN A 8 -2.17 13.61 -17.93
CA ASN A 8 -3.53 13.68 -17.44
C ASN A 8 -4.54 13.17 -18.48
N THR A 9 -4.32 13.44 -19.77
CA THR A 9 -5.12 12.85 -20.84
C THR A 9 -4.99 11.32 -20.85
N LYS A 10 -3.77 10.80 -20.73
CA LYS A 10 -3.53 9.34 -20.65
C LYS A 10 -4.21 8.72 -19.43
N VAL A 11 -4.05 9.34 -18.26
CA VAL A 11 -4.68 8.90 -17.00
C VAL A 11 -6.20 8.91 -17.11
N ARG A 12 -6.81 9.94 -17.70
CA ARG A 12 -8.27 9.97 -17.93
C ARG A 12 -8.73 8.81 -18.83
N ALA A 13 -8.01 8.54 -19.91
CA ALA A 13 -8.31 7.43 -20.80
C ALA A 13 -8.14 6.06 -20.12
N MET A 14 -7.15 5.91 -19.24
CA MET A 14 -6.95 4.68 -18.45
C MET A 14 -8.02 4.53 -17.36
N LYS A 15 -8.41 5.63 -16.70
CA LYS A 15 -9.47 5.65 -15.68
C LYS A 15 -10.82 5.18 -16.21
N GLY A 16 -11.15 5.50 -17.45
CA GLY A 16 -12.38 5.03 -18.10
C GLY A 16 -12.42 3.53 -18.41
N LYS A 17 -11.32 2.80 -18.20
CA LYS A 17 -11.22 1.35 -18.39
C LYS A 17 -11.13 0.56 -17.08
N LEU A 18 -11.17 1.25 -15.95
CA LEU A 18 -11.25 0.60 -14.65
C LEU A 18 -12.67 0.05 -14.46
N VAL A 19 -12.78 -1.10 -13.81
CA VAL A 19 -14.03 -1.68 -13.34
C VAL A 19 -14.23 -1.14 -11.92
N LEU A 20 -15.10 -0.14 -11.74
CA LEU A 20 -15.14 0.63 -10.49
C LEU A 20 -16.55 0.75 -9.92
N THR A 21 -16.90 -0.20 -9.06
CA THR A 21 -17.31 -0.02 -7.65
C THR A 21 -17.26 -1.38 -6.93
N PRO A 22 -17.21 -1.43 -5.58
CA PRO A 22 -17.44 -2.68 -4.84
C PRO A 22 -18.74 -3.36 -5.28
N GLU A 23 -19.81 -2.58 -5.47
CA GLU A 23 -21.11 -3.07 -5.92
C GLU A 23 -21.02 -3.65 -7.34
N GLU A 24 -20.33 -2.97 -8.27
CA GLU A 24 -20.12 -3.46 -9.63
C GLU A 24 -19.30 -4.76 -9.64
N ILE A 25 -18.30 -4.89 -8.79
CA ILE A 25 -17.48 -6.11 -8.71
C ILE A 25 -18.28 -7.24 -8.07
N ASP A 26 -18.99 -7.00 -6.97
CA ASP A 26 -19.77 -8.01 -6.28
C ASP A 26 -20.93 -8.52 -7.14
N ASP A 27 -21.68 -7.62 -7.77
CA ASP A 27 -22.81 -7.96 -8.63
C ASP A 27 -22.35 -8.63 -9.93
N ARG A 28 -21.34 -8.08 -10.62
CA ARG A 28 -20.89 -8.62 -11.91
C ARG A 28 -20.21 -9.98 -11.76
N LEU A 29 -19.55 -10.22 -10.63
CA LEU A 29 -18.77 -11.43 -10.38
C LEU A 29 -19.50 -12.40 -9.42
N ALA A 30 -20.80 -12.19 -9.17
CA ALA A 30 -21.61 -13.11 -8.39
C ALA A 30 -21.62 -14.51 -9.02
N GLY A 31 -21.30 -15.54 -8.24
CA GLY A 31 -21.29 -16.93 -8.70
C GLY A 31 -20.08 -17.34 -9.57
N TYR A 32 -19.09 -16.47 -9.76
CA TYR A 32 -17.91 -16.79 -10.56
C TYR A 32 -17.04 -17.86 -9.91
N THR A 33 -16.48 -18.75 -10.73
CA THR A 33 -15.35 -19.61 -10.37
C THR A 33 -14.01 -18.89 -10.61
N LEU A 34 -12.89 -19.49 -10.19
CA LEU A 34 -11.56 -18.96 -10.50
C LEU A 34 -11.30 -18.90 -12.02
N SER A 35 -11.86 -19.84 -12.79
CA SER A 35 -11.77 -19.82 -14.25
C SER A 35 -12.56 -18.67 -14.86
N ASP A 36 -13.78 -18.41 -14.37
CA ASP A 36 -14.60 -17.28 -14.86
C ASP A 36 -13.91 -15.95 -14.55
N LEU A 37 -13.32 -15.84 -13.36
CA LEU A 37 -12.56 -14.66 -12.96
C LEU A 37 -11.31 -14.46 -13.83
N TYR A 38 -10.57 -15.53 -14.12
CA TYR A 38 -9.43 -15.49 -15.04
C TYR A 38 -9.86 -14.95 -16.41
N GLN A 39 -10.95 -15.46 -16.98
CA GLN A 39 -11.47 -14.98 -18.27
C GLN A 39 -11.91 -13.50 -18.20
N ALA A 40 -12.52 -13.08 -17.09
CA ALA A 40 -12.89 -11.68 -16.90
C ALA A 40 -11.66 -10.75 -16.81
N LEU A 41 -10.59 -11.18 -16.13
CA LEU A 41 -9.32 -10.44 -16.09
C LEU A 41 -8.69 -10.32 -17.49
N ASP A 42 -8.82 -11.34 -18.35
CA ASP A 42 -8.29 -11.32 -19.72
C ASP A 42 -8.93 -10.22 -20.58
N GLN A 43 -10.18 -9.84 -20.28
CA GLN A 43 -10.86 -8.75 -20.98
C GLN A 43 -10.40 -7.36 -20.52
N LEU A 44 -9.62 -7.27 -19.44
CA LEU A 44 -9.20 -6.01 -18.86
C LEU A 44 -7.77 -5.65 -19.32
N PRO A 45 -7.55 -4.45 -19.90
CA PRO A 45 -6.31 -4.14 -20.62
C PRO A 45 -5.00 -4.26 -19.85
N SER A 46 -5.02 -4.11 -18.52
CA SER A 46 -3.81 -4.16 -17.69
C SER A 46 -3.47 -5.59 -17.28
N TYR A 47 -4.49 -6.39 -16.94
CA TYR A 47 -4.31 -7.79 -16.55
C TYR A 47 -4.01 -8.68 -17.76
N HIS A 48 -4.67 -8.45 -18.90
CA HIS A 48 -4.36 -9.11 -20.18
C HIS A 48 -2.86 -9.02 -20.53
N GLN A 49 -2.25 -7.85 -20.32
CA GLN A 49 -0.85 -7.59 -20.68
C GLN A 49 0.17 -8.35 -19.84
N VAL A 50 -0.26 -8.90 -18.70
CA VAL A 50 0.60 -9.66 -17.79
C VAL A 50 0.19 -11.13 -17.70
N MET A 51 -0.79 -11.56 -18.51
CA MET A 51 -1.16 -12.97 -18.59
C MET A 51 -0.02 -13.80 -19.17
N PRO A 52 0.17 -15.03 -18.69
CA PRO A 52 1.11 -15.96 -19.30
C PRO A 52 0.75 -16.22 -20.76
N SER A 53 1.78 -16.43 -21.59
CA SER A 53 1.59 -16.85 -22.98
C SER A 53 0.82 -18.18 -23.06
N GLU A 54 0.12 -18.44 -24.16
CA GLU A 54 -0.61 -19.70 -24.38
C GLU A 54 0.23 -20.97 -24.21
N GLN A 55 1.54 -20.87 -24.44
CA GLN A 55 2.52 -21.96 -24.28
C GLN A 55 2.86 -22.28 -22.80
N ASN A 56 2.51 -21.39 -21.87
CA ASN A 56 2.78 -21.52 -20.44
C ASN A 56 1.49 -21.26 -19.66
N LYS A 57 0.60 -22.26 -19.62
CA LYS A 57 -0.71 -22.11 -18.96
C LYS A 57 -0.53 -21.85 -17.47
N LEU A 58 -1.22 -20.83 -16.97
CA LEU A 58 -1.30 -20.56 -15.54
C LEU A 58 -2.04 -21.70 -14.86
N ASP A 59 -1.45 -22.25 -13.80
CA ASP A 59 -2.23 -23.07 -12.86
C ASP A 59 -3.19 -22.16 -12.10
N LEU A 60 -4.50 -22.41 -12.19
CA LEU A 60 -5.55 -21.52 -11.71
C LEU A 60 -5.78 -21.66 -10.20
N THR A 61 -4.75 -21.36 -9.43
CA THR A 61 -4.81 -21.26 -7.96
C THR A 61 -5.13 -19.83 -7.54
N ALA A 62 -5.66 -19.67 -6.32
CA ALA A 62 -5.90 -18.35 -5.72
C ALA A 62 -4.62 -17.49 -5.69
N GLU A 63 -3.51 -18.10 -5.28
CA GLU A 63 -2.20 -17.44 -5.20
C GLU A 63 -1.74 -16.91 -6.57
N ASN A 64 -1.84 -17.74 -7.61
CA ASN A 64 -1.43 -17.36 -8.95
C ASN A 64 -2.31 -16.26 -9.55
N LEU A 65 -3.61 -16.25 -9.25
CA LEU A 65 -4.52 -15.19 -9.67
C LEU A 65 -4.27 -13.88 -8.92
N ILE A 66 -3.99 -13.94 -7.61
CA ILE A 66 -3.59 -12.77 -6.82
C ILE A 66 -2.31 -12.16 -7.39
N GLU A 67 -1.29 -12.98 -7.67
CA GLU A 67 -0.04 -12.52 -8.27
C GLU A 67 -0.26 -11.92 -9.67
N LEU A 68 -1.17 -12.47 -10.48
CA LEU A 68 -1.57 -11.89 -11.77
C LEU A 68 -2.20 -10.49 -11.59
N ILE A 69 -3.08 -10.33 -10.60
CA ILE A 69 -3.71 -9.04 -10.28
C ILE A 69 -2.64 -8.02 -9.85
N ASP A 70 -1.73 -8.40 -8.96
CA ASP A 70 -0.65 -7.51 -8.51
C ASP A 70 0.30 -7.13 -9.66
N ARG A 71 0.58 -8.05 -10.60
CA ARG A 71 1.31 -7.74 -11.83
C ARG A 71 0.57 -6.73 -12.71
N GLY A 72 -0.75 -6.82 -12.83
CA GLY A 72 -1.56 -5.88 -13.60
C GLY A 72 -1.55 -4.47 -13.00
N LEU A 73 -1.62 -4.37 -11.67
CA LEU A 73 -1.44 -3.12 -10.94
C LEU A 73 -0.04 -2.51 -11.20
N ARG A 74 1.02 -3.32 -11.06
CA ARG A 74 2.40 -2.89 -11.36
C ARG A 74 2.58 -2.49 -12.83
N TYR A 75 1.92 -3.19 -13.76
CA TYR A 75 1.98 -2.86 -15.18
C TYR A 75 1.45 -1.45 -15.48
N ASP A 76 0.31 -1.06 -14.92
CA ASP A 76 -0.26 0.28 -15.12
C ASP A 76 0.66 1.36 -14.51
N PHE A 77 1.24 1.11 -13.33
CA PHE A 77 2.26 1.98 -12.75
C PHE A 77 3.47 2.15 -13.69
N LEU A 78 4.05 1.06 -14.19
CA LEU A 78 5.20 1.10 -15.09
C LEU A 78 4.86 1.76 -16.43
N LYS A 79 3.65 1.54 -16.95
CA LYS A 79 3.15 2.18 -18.16
C LYS A 79 3.08 3.70 -18.02
N LEU A 80 2.64 4.18 -16.86
CA LEU A 80 2.62 5.61 -16.53
C LEU A 80 4.04 6.15 -16.29
N TYR A 81 4.91 5.39 -15.62
CA TYR A 81 6.30 5.76 -15.39
C TYR A 81 7.09 5.92 -16.69
N ARG A 82 6.96 4.97 -17.63
CA ARG A 82 7.60 5.04 -18.95
C ARG A 82 7.11 6.22 -19.78
N PHE A 83 5.80 6.50 -19.73
CA PHE A 83 5.20 7.64 -20.44
C PHE A 83 5.54 9.01 -19.82
N SER A 84 5.92 9.02 -18.55
CA SER A 84 6.20 10.24 -17.79
C SER A 84 7.52 10.91 -18.17
N GLY A 85 7.55 12.24 -18.09
CA GLY A 85 8.78 13.03 -18.08
C GLY A 85 9.44 13.04 -16.69
N PHE A 86 10.54 13.79 -16.56
CA PHE A 86 11.35 13.83 -15.33
C PHE A 86 10.55 14.22 -14.08
N GLU A 87 9.78 15.31 -14.14
CA GLU A 87 8.97 15.79 -13.00
C GLU A 87 7.94 14.75 -12.55
N GLN A 88 7.25 14.10 -13.50
CA GLN A 88 6.26 13.08 -13.17
C GLN A 88 6.89 11.79 -12.67
N ARG A 89 8.06 11.38 -13.18
CA ARG A 89 8.81 10.23 -12.66
C ARG A 89 9.29 10.47 -11.24
N ALA A 90 9.76 11.68 -10.92
CA ALA A 90 10.11 12.05 -9.55
C ALA A 90 8.90 11.93 -8.60
N ALA A 91 7.73 12.42 -9.00
CA ALA A 91 6.50 12.24 -8.22
C ALA A 91 6.05 10.78 -8.14
N LEU A 92 6.10 10.01 -9.24
CA LEU A 92 5.78 8.58 -9.25
C LEU A 92 6.72 7.77 -8.37
N SER A 93 7.97 8.20 -8.18
CA SER A 93 8.89 7.54 -7.25
C SER A 93 8.42 7.60 -5.79
N VAL A 94 7.59 8.59 -5.43
CA VAL A 94 6.92 8.67 -4.12
C VAL A 94 5.86 7.58 -4.01
N TYR A 95 5.03 7.42 -5.04
CA TYR A 95 4.00 6.37 -5.06
C TYR A 95 4.65 4.97 -5.14
N GLY A 96 5.76 4.85 -5.89
CA GLY A 96 6.53 3.62 -6.08
C GLY A 96 7.09 3.02 -4.78
N ILE A 97 7.28 3.83 -3.73
CA ILE A 97 7.68 3.33 -2.40
C ILE A 97 6.70 2.27 -1.88
N ARG A 98 5.41 2.33 -2.23
CA ARG A 98 4.43 1.30 -1.84
C ARG A 98 4.78 -0.07 -2.43
N PHE A 99 5.10 -0.11 -3.73
CA PHE A 99 5.49 -1.34 -4.43
C PHE A 99 6.87 -1.85 -4.01
N GLU A 100 7.83 -0.94 -3.79
CA GLU A 100 9.17 -1.29 -3.30
C GLU A 100 9.13 -1.85 -1.88
N ARG A 101 8.33 -1.25 -0.99
CA ARG A 101 8.09 -1.79 0.35
C ARG A 101 7.48 -3.18 0.27
N GLU A 102 6.44 -3.37 -0.54
CA GLU A 102 5.81 -4.68 -0.73
C GLU A 102 6.81 -5.72 -1.24
N PHE A 103 7.64 -5.33 -2.22
CA PHE A 103 8.73 -6.17 -2.73
C PHE A 103 9.70 -6.57 -1.61
N ILE A 104 10.27 -5.61 -0.88
CA ILE A 104 11.21 -5.88 0.22
C ILE A 104 10.56 -6.80 1.26
N THR A 105 9.33 -6.50 1.68
CA THR A 105 8.62 -7.33 2.66
C THR A 105 8.41 -8.77 2.16
N LYS A 106 8.04 -8.95 0.88
CA LYS A 106 7.87 -10.28 0.27
C LYS A 106 9.20 -11.05 0.25
N VAL A 107 10.29 -10.37 -0.08
CA VAL A 107 11.63 -10.95 -0.07
C VAL A 107 12.05 -11.41 1.32
N LEU A 108 11.98 -10.52 2.31
CA LEU A 108 12.38 -10.85 3.68
C LEU A 108 11.54 -11.99 4.26
N ARG A 109 10.23 -12.01 4.02
CA ARG A 109 9.34 -13.11 4.45
C ARG A 109 9.68 -14.44 3.80
N GLY A 110 9.99 -14.45 2.50
CA GLY A 110 10.36 -15.69 1.82
C GLY A 110 11.69 -16.26 2.33
N LEU A 111 12.68 -15.39 2.55
CA LEU A 111 13.97 -15.77 3.14
C LEU A 111 13.83 -16.29 4.58
N GLU A 112 13.00 -15.65 5.41
CA GLU A 112 12.67 -16.12 6.76
C GLU A 112 12.10 -17.55 6.77
N ARG A 113 11.24 -17.87 5.78
CA ARG A 113 10.61 -19.19 5.65
C ARG A 113 11.50 -20.25 5.00
N GLN A 114 12.73 -19.90 4.62
CA GLN A 114 13.62 -20.74 3.82
C GLN A 114 12.96 -21.24 2.51
N GLU A 115 11.97 -20.49 2.03
CA GLU A 115 11.36 -20.74 0.74
C GLU A 115 12.33 -20.21 -0.33
N SER A 116 12.51 -20.94 -1.43
CA SER A 116 13.15 -20.36 -2.60
C SER A 116 12.30 -19.18 -3.04
N VAL A 117 12.73 -17.95 -2.77
CA VAL A 117 12.00 -16.77 -3.23
C VAL A 117 11.95 -16.88 -4.75
N PRO A 118 10.77 -17.10 -5.37
CA PRO A 118 10.68 -17.35 -6.79
C PRO A 118 10.80 -16.01 -7.50
N PHE A 119 12.03 -15.51 -7.56
CA PHE A 119 12.34 -14.30 -8.29
C PHE A 119 12.30 -14.59 -9.77
N VAL A 120 11.20 -14.18 -10.39
CA VAL A 120 11.10 -14.14 -11.85
C VAL A 120 11.55 -12.76 -12.29
N VAL A 121 12.61 -12.69 -13.09
CA VAL A 121 13.00 -11.46 -13.79
C VAL A 121 11.80 -10.99 -14.61
N ASN A 122 11.29 -9.81 -14.27
CA ASN A 122 10.09 -9.25 -14.87
C ASN A 122 10.22 -7.73 -15.04
N PRO A 123 9.28 -7.06 -15.73
CA PRO A 123 9.37 -5.62 -15.97
C PRO A 123 9.46 -4.76 -14.70
N PHE A 124 8.95 -5.24 -13.56
CA PHE A 124 9.04 -4.52 -12.31
C PHE A 124 10.42 -4.67 -11.65
N THR A 125 11.02 -5.87 -11.65
CA THR A 125 12.40 -6.03 -11.16
C THR A 125 13.40 -5.27 -12.02
N ASP A 126 13.18 -5.20 -13.35
CA ASP A 126 13.96 -4.35 -14.27
C ASP A 126 13.86 -2.86 -13.90
N TYR A 127 12.66 -2.40 -13.52
CA TYR A 127 12.46 -1.04 -13.01
C TYR A 127 13.21 -0.81 -11.70
N LEU A 128 13.16 -1.75 -10.76
CA LEU A 128 13.87 -1.64 -9.48
C LEU A 128 15.38 -1.53 -9.68
N GLU A 129 15.95 -2.35 -10.55
CA GLU A 129 17.38 -2.35 -10.85
C GLU A 129 17.82 -1.07 -11.56
N LYS A 130 17.16 -0.71 -12.67
CA LYS A 130 17.56 0.44 -13.50
C LYS A 130 17.26 1.81 -12.90
N HIS A 131 16.24 1.90 -12.05
CA HIS A 131 15.72 3.20 -11.61
C HIS A 131 15.67 3.38 -10.10
N ARG A 132 15.78 2.30 -9.31
CA ARG A 132 15.70 2.34 -7.85
C ARG A 132 16.92 1.76 -7.14
N HIS A 133 17.96 1.39 -7.89
CA HIS A 133 19.26 0.91 -7.39
C HIS A 133 19.20 -0.40 -6.61
N PHE A 134 18.20 -1.23 -6.87
CA PHE A 134 18.15 -2.58 -6.28
C PHE A 134 19.12 -3.52 -7.00
N HIS A 135 19.92 -4.26 -6.25
CA HIS A 135 20.83 -5.28 -6.79
C HIS A 135 20.09 -6.61 -6.98
N ILE A 136 19.18 -6.67 -7.95
CA ILE A 136 18.30 -7.83 -8.16
C ILE A 136 19.12 -9.11 -8.41
N GLY A 137 20.14 -9.04 -9.27
CA GLY A 137 21.01 -10.19 -9.53
C GLY A 137 21.68 -10.75 -8.27
N GLU A 138 22.14 -9.88 -7.37
CA GLU A 138 22.72 -10.30 -6.08
C GLU A 138 21.66 -10.87 -5.14
N LEU A 139 20.50 -10.21 -5.06
CA LEU A 139 19.40 -10.56 -4.15
C LEU A 139 18.84 -11.97 -4.43
N ILE A 140 18.77 -12.38 -5.70
CA ILE A 140 18.28 -13.71 -6.10
C ILE A 140 19.17 -14.84 -5.54
N THR A 141 20.44 -14.56 -5.27
CA THR A 141 21.38 -15.59 -4.77
C THR A 141 21.37 -15.75 -3.25
N LYS A 142 20.61 -14.92 -2.54
CA LYS A 142 20.62 -14.87 -1.07
C LYS A 142 19.71 -15.95 -0.50
N THR A 143 20.17 -16.60 0.57
CA THR A 143 19.48 -17.72 1.23
C THR A 143 19.04 -17.41 2.66
N SER A 144 19.43 -16.26 3.20
CA SER A 144 19.01 -15.79 4.51
C SER A 144 18.70 -14.30 4.49
N VAL A 145 17.91 -13.83 5.47
CA VAL A 145 17.64 -12.40 5.65
C VAL A 145 18.95 -11.63 5.85
N LEU A 146 19.84 -12.14 6.68
CA LEU A 146 21.12 -11.51 7.00
C LEU A 146 21.97 -11.29 5.74
N ASP A 147 22.09 -12.30 4.89
CA ASP A 147 22.88 -12.21 3.65
C ASP A 147 22.27 -11.23 2.63
N SER A 148 20.98 -10.93 2.76
CA SER A 148 20.25 -10.05 1.84
C SER A 148 20.37 -8.57 2.16
N ILE A 149 20.69 -8.20 3.40
CA ILE A 149 20.70 -6.81 3.90
C ILE A 149 21.57 -5.89 3.04
N ASP A 150 22.80 -6.32 2.74
CA ASP A 150 23.76 -5.52 1.97
C ASP A 150 23.29 -5.21 0.53
N THR A 151 22.37 -6.01 -0.01
CA THR A 151 21.83 -5.79 -1.36
C THR A 151 20.93 -4.56 -1.44
N PHE A 152 20.49 -4.02 -0.30
CA PHE A 152 19.68 -2.82 -0.21
C PHE A 152 20.49 -1.55 0.07
N ARG A 153 21.81 -1.62 0.26
CA ARG A 153 22.66 -0.49 0.70
C ARG A 153 22.56 0.75 -0.18
N ASP A 154 22.44 0.57 -1.49
CA ASP A 154 22.42 1.65 -2.48
C ASP A 154 20.99 2.16 -2.77
N THR A 155 19.98 1.57 -2.12
CA THR A 155 18.58 1.96 -2.27
C THR A 155 18.19 3.06 -1.26
N ASP A 156 16.99 3.63 -1.42
CA ASP A 156 16.39 4.53 -0.41
C ASP A 156 16.19 3.86 0.98
N TYR A 157 16.40 2.54 1.08
CA TYR A 157 16.22 1.72 2.27
C TYR A 157 17.53 1.33 2.95
N GLY A 158 18.69 1.61 2.35
CA GLY A 158 19.99 1.22 2.90
C GLY A 158 20.19 1.70 4.34
N LYS A 159 19.79 2.95 4.63
CA LYS A 159 19.87 3.52 5.98
C LYS A 159 19.05 2.77 7.02
N PHE A 160 17.87 2.25 6.64
CA PHE A 160 17.06 1.44 7.55
C PHE A 160 17.81 0.16 7.92
N PHE A 161 18.37 -0.54 6.94
CA PHE A 161 19.09 -1.77 7.21
C PHE A 161 20.39 -1.55 7.97
N GLU A 162 21.08 -0.44 7.73
CA GLU A 162 22.22 0.01 8.54
C GLU A 162 21.82 0.25 10.01
N ASP A 163 20.72 0.97 10.25
CA ASP A 163 20.24 1.29 11.61
C ASP A 163 19.81 0.04 12.41
N TYR A 164 19.38 -1.00 11.71
CA TYR A 164 18.94 -2.26 12.31
C TYR A 164 19.96 -3.40 12.14
N HIS A 165 21.19 -3.09 11.70
CA HIS A 165 22.23 -4.08 11.44
C HIS A 165 22.47 -4.99 12.65
N ASP A 166 22.72 -4.41 13.83
CA ASP A 166 22.97 -5.16 15.06
C ASP A 166 21.76 -6.00 15.46
N TYR A 167 20.53 -5.49 15.24
CA TYR A 167 19.33 -6.28 15.49
C TYR A 167 19.28 -7.54 14.62
N PHE A 168 19.58 -7.42 13.32
CA PHE A 168 19.58 -8.57 12.41
C PHE A 168 20.71 -9.57 12.69
N HIS A 169 21.80 -9.14 13.33
CA HIS A 169 22.92 -10.00 13.73
C HIS A 169 22.69 -10.68 15.08
N ASP A 170 22.15 -9.96 16.06
CA ASP A 170 22.03 -10.40 17.45
C ASP A 170 20.73 -11.18 17.71
N HIS A 171 19.76 -11.09 16.80
CA HIS A 171 18.45 -11.72 16.94
C HIS A 171 18.08 -12.49 15.67
N ASP A 172 17.40 -13.62 15.84
CA ASP A 172 16.69 -14.24 14.73
C ASP A 172 15.69 -13.23 14.14
N TYR A 173 15.64 -13.14 12.82
CA TYR A 173 14.70 -12.25 12.15
C TYR A 173 13.28 -12.53 12.64
N ASN A 174 12.66 -11.50 13.22
CA ASN A 174 11.28 -11.55 13.67
C ASN A 174 10.46 -10.59 12.82
N HIS A 175 9.70 -11.16 11.88
CA HIS A 175 8.87 -10.37 10.98
C HIS A 175 7.91 -9.41 11.70
N TYR A 176 7.38 -9.77 12.88
CA TYR A 176 6.45 -8.92 13.62
C TYR A 176 7.07 -7.61 14.08
N ILE A 177 8.32 -7.67 14.53
CA ILE A 177 9.06 -6.51 15.03
C ILE A 177 9.52 -5.67 13.84
N ILE A 178 10.18 -6.31 12.87
CA ILE A 178 10.80 -5.59 11.74
C ILE A 178 9.77 -4.98 10.80
N SER A 179 8.64 -5.65 10.54
CA SER A 179 7.62 -5.12 9.64
C SER A 179 7.08 -3.76 10.09
N THR A 180 6.78 -3.62 11.38
CA THR A 180 6.21 -2.38 11.92
C THR A 180 7.20 -1.22 11.79
N VAL A 181 8.44 -1.41 12.23
CA VAL A 181 9.47 -0.35 12.16
C VAL A 181 9.86 -0.03 10.71
N PHE A 182 9.84 -1.02 9.81
CA PHE A 182 10.08 -0.81 8.39
C PHE A 182 8.94 -0.02 7.74
N GLU A 183 7.68 -0.30 8.08
CA GLU A 183 6.53 0.49 7.62
C GLU A 183 6.59 1.93 8.11
N GLN A 184 7.00 2.16 9.37
CA GLN A 184 7.22 3.50 9.91
C GLN A 184 8.33 4.25 9.18
N TYR A 185 9.46 3.58 8.90
CA TYR A 185 10.54 4.12 8.09
C TYR A 185 10.03 4.53 6.69
N CYS A 186 9.27 3.64 6.04
CA CYS A 186 8.69 3.91 4.72
C CYS A 186 7.73 5.12 4.76
N ALA A 187 6.94 5.28 5.82
CA ALA A 187 6.05 6.43 5.97
C ALA A 187 6.82 7.76 6.06
N VAL A 188 7.90 7.79 6.83
CA VAL A 188 8.80 8.95 6.93
C VAL A 188 9.49 9.21 5.58
N LEU A 189 9.92 8.15 4.88
CA LEU A 189 10.54 8.24 3.56
C LEU A 189 9.59 8.87 2.54
N VAL A 190 8.33 8.39 2.47
CA VAL A 190 7.27 8.95 1.62
C VAL A 190 7.10 10.44 1.90
N TRP A 191 6.98 10.83 3.16
CA TRP A 191 6.82 12.23 3.54
C TRP A 191 8.00 13.11 3.11
N LYS A 192 9.23 12.66 3.37
CA LYS A 192 10.47 13.37 3.00
C LYS A 192 10.58 13.50 1.48
N LYS A 193 10.36 12.41 0.74
CA LYS A 193 10.47 12.39 -0.72
C LYS A 193 9.40 13.27 -1.37
N ALA A 194 8.14 13.17 -0.92
CA ALA A 194 7.07 14.05 -1.36
C ALA A 194 7.41 15.53 -1.15
N SER A 195 7.98 15.88 0.01
CA SER A 195 8.37 17.26 0.34
C SER A 195 9.47 17.83 -0.58
N ARG A 196 10.27 16.96 -1.21
CA ARG A 196 11.33 17.37 -2.14
C ARG A 196 10.86 17.49 -3.58
N VAL A 197 9.91 16.64 -4.01
CA VAL A 197 9.56 16.49 -5.43
C VAL A 197 8.22 17.11 -5.82
N LEU A 198 7.32 17.38 -4.86
CA LEU A 198 6.01 17.95 -5.13
C LEU A 198 6.03 19.47 -4.95
N ASN A 199 5.41 20.20 -5.88
CA ASN A 199 5.17 21.63 -5.70
C ASN A 199 4.23 21.93 -4.52
N ASP A 200 4.31 23.13 -3.95
CA ASP A 200 3.61 23.53 -2.71
C ASP A 200 2.12 23.24 -2.72
N LYS A 201 1.46 23.49 -3.86
CA LYS A 201 0.02 23.26 -4.01
C LYS A 201 -0.27 21.76 -3.88
N ALA A 202 0.38 20.92 -4.67
CA ALA A 202 0.20 19.47 -4.62
C ALA A 202 0.64 18.89 -3.26
N LEU A 203 1.79 19.33 -2.74
CA LEU A 203 2.36 18.90 -1.46
C LEU A 203 1.41 19.15 -0.31
N THR A 204 0.76 20.31 -0.26
CA THR A 204 -0.22 20.63 0.80
C THR A 204 -1.39 19.64 0.81
N ARG A 205 -1.90 19.23 -0.35
CA ARG A 205 -3.02 18.27 -0.44
C ARG A 205 -2.53 16.86 -0.12
N PHE A 206 -1.36 16.50 -0.63
CA PHE A 206 -0.71 15.23 -0.34
C PHE A 206 -0.49 15.03 1.16
N LYS A 207 0.13 16.00 1.85
CA LYS A 207 0.37 15.93 3.31
C LYS A 207 -0.92 15.85 4.12
N LYS A 208 -1.98 16.54 3.69
CA LYS A 208 -3.31 16.43 4.33
C LYS A 208 -3.91 15.04 4.19
N LEU A 209 -3.79 14.42 3.00
CA LEU A 209 -4.30 13.07 2.77
C LEU A 209 -3.46 12.03 3.50
N PHE A 210 -2.14 12.06 3.30
CA PHE A 210 -1.20 11.12 3.90
C PHE A 210 -1.18 11.22 5.43
N GLY A 211 -1.15 12.43 5.99
CA GLY A 211 -1.24 12.62 7.44
C GLY A 211 -2.58 12.13 8.01
N SER A 212 -3.70 12.28 7.28
CA SER A 212 -4.96 11.67 7.69
C SER A 212 -4.93 10.13 7.66
N GLU A 213 -4.23 9.52 6.69
CA GLU A 213 -4.03 8.06 6.62
C GLU A 213 -3.25 7.57 7.86
N MET A 214 -2.17 8.28 8.23
CA MET A 214 -1.36 7.98 9.42
C MET A 214 -2.15 8.18 10.71
N ASP A 215 -2.93 9.27 10.82
CA ASP A 215 -3.79 9.53 11.96
C ASP A 215 -4.79 8.40 12.20
N LEU A 216 -5.48 7.95 11.14
CA LEU A 216 -6.44 6.85 11.24
C LEU A 216 -5.75 5.54 11.65
N ALA A 217 -4.56 5.26 11.12
CA ALA A 217 -3.77 4.11 11.55
C ALA A 217 -3.40 4.19 13.04
N ASN A 218 -2.90 5.34 13.48
CA ASN A 218 -2.51 5.57 14.87
C ASN A 218 -3.70 5.47 15.83
N ILE A 219 -4.86 6.04 15.48
CA ILE A 219 -6.08 5.92 16.30
C ILE A 219 -6.49 4.45 16.46
N ARG A 220 -6.46 3.66 15.37
CA ARG A 220 -6.74 2.21 15.44
C ARG A 220 -5.74 1.49 16.35
N THR A 221 -4.46 1.79 16.20
CA THR A 221 -3.37 1.19 17.00
C THR A 221 -3.53 1.52 18.47
N ILE A 222 -3.71 2.80 18.83
CA ILE A 222 -3.92 3.24 20.21
C ILE A 222 -5.16 2.56 20.80
N PHE A 223 -6.30 2.61 20.11
CA PHE A 223 -7.54 2.02 20.62
C PHE A 223 -7.38 0.52 20.89
N ARG A 224 -6.78 -0.21 19.94
CA ARG A 224 -6.59 -1.66 20.03
C ARG A 224 -5.64 -2.03 21.17
N LEU A 225 -4.46 -1.42 21.21
CA LEU A 225 -3.44 -1.74 22.22
C LEU A 225 -3.86 -1.31 23.62
N LYS A 226 -4.54 -0.16 23.76
CA LYS A 226 -5.00 0.34 25.06
C LYS A 226 -6.20 -0.43 25.61
N PHE A 227 -7.28 -0.57 24.84
CA PHE A 227 -8.55 -1.08 25.37
C PHE A 227 -8.74 -2.60 25.23
N TYR A 228 -8.10 -3.24 24.25
CA TYR A 228 -8.20 -4.69 24.07
C TYR A 228 -7.00 -5.43 24.66
N TYR A 229 -5.78 -4.96 24.37
CA TYR A 229 -4.57 -5.65 24.83
C TYR A 229 -3.99 -5.09 26.13
N LYS A 230 -4.43 -3.91 26.58
CA LYS A 230 -4.01 -3.26 27.83
C LYS A 230 -2.48 -3.12 27.94
N VAL A 231 -1.84 -2.77 26.83
CA VAL A 231 -0.38 -2.59 26.73
C VAL A 231 0.04 -1.23 27.30
N ASP A 232 1.29 -1.12 27.74
CA ASP A 232 1.84 0.11 28.30
C ASP A 232 1.94 1.24 27.26
N GLU A 233 1.85 2.48 27.73
CA GLU A 233 1.81 3.66 26.86
C GLU A 233 3.11 3.86 26.05
N ASN A 234 4.27 3.48 26.59
CA ASN A 234 5.55 3.66 25.90
C ASN A 234 5.64 2.71 24.71
N PHE A 235 5.26 1.45 24.89
CA PHE A 235 5.14 0.52 23.79
C PHE A 235 4.11 1.01 22.78
N ILE A 236 2.91 1.46 23.19
CA ILE A 236 1.92 1.99 22.24
C ILE A 236 2.52 3.12 21.39
N ARG A 237 3.23 4.07 21.99
CA ARG A 237 3.91 5.16 21.28
C ARG A 237 4.93 4.67 20.26
N SER A 238 5.71 3.64 20.61
CA SER A 238 6.69 3.03 19.68
C SER A 238 6.05 2.44 18.42
N GLN A 239 4.75 2.11 18.46
CA GLN A 239 4.02 1.54 17.34
C GLN A 239 3.38 2.58 16.42
N LEU A 240 3.49 3.89 16.74
CA LEU A 240 2.78 4.94 16.00
C LEU A 240 3.61 5.47 14.81
N PHE A 241 2.90 5.72 13.72
CA PHE A 241 3.44 6.33 12.51
C PHE A 241 3.65 7.83 12.67
N SER A 242 4.65 8.36 11.98
CA SER A 242 4.93 9.79 11.88
C SER A 242 5.30 10.19 10.44
N PRO A 243 4.93 11.39 9.97
CA PRO A 243 4.10 12.40 10.66
C PRO A 243 2.60 12.24 10.39
N GLY A 244 1.79 12.56 11.40
CA GLY A 244 0.33 12.66 11.30
C GLY A 244 -0.15 14.02 10.81
N ARG A 245 -1.47 14.18 10.67
CA ARG A 245 -2.10 15.48 10.32
C ARG A 245 -2.52 16.25 11.57
N TYR A 246 -3.28 15.59 12.44
CA TYR A 246 -3.83 16.11 13.67
C TYR A 246 -3.32 15.34 14.89
N LEU A 247 -2.88 14.08 14.76
CA LEU A 247 -2.24 13.36 15.88
C LEU A 247 -0.80 13.82 16.09
N ASN A 248 -0.65 14.96 16.75
CA ASN A 248 0.59 15.40 17.38
C ASN A 248 0.74 14.78 18.78
N GLU A 249 1.88 15.01 19.44
CA GLU A 249 2.16 14.46 20.78
C GLU A 249 1.12 14.86 21.83
N ALA A 250 0.57 16.07 21.77
CA ALA A 250 -0.47 16.50 22.71
C ALA A 250 -1.75 15.68 22.55
N ASN A 251 -2.20 15.48 21.31
CA ASN A 251 -3.39 14.68 21.01
C ASN A 251 -3.17 13.19 21.27
N ILE A 252 -1.98 12.65 20.98
CA ILE A 252 -1.61 11.28 21.33
C ILE A 252 -1.66 11.08 22.85
N SER A 253 -1.07 12.01 23.61
CA SER A 253 -1.08 11.95 25.08
C SER A 253 -2.49 12.03 25.65
N ALA A 254 -3.35 12.89 25.09
CA ALA A 254 -4.75 12.96 25.50
C ALA A 254 -5.51 11.65 25.22
N LEU A 255 -5.30 11.03 24.05
CA LEU A 255 -5.90 9.75 23.69
C LEU A 255 -5.40 8.60 24.59
N LEU A 256 -4.12 8.60 24.94
CA LEU A 256 -3.55 7.62 25.87
C LEU A 256 -4.07 7.82 27.30
N ALA A 257 -4.26 9.06 27.75
CA ALA A 257 -4.78 9.37 29.09
C ALA A 257 -6.29 9.12 29.24
N SER A 258 -7.04 8.81 28.17
CA SER A 258 -8.47 8.57 28.27
C SER A 258 -8.79 7.37 29.18
N GLN A 259 -9.68 7.54 30.15
CA GLN A 259 -10.01 6.50 31.14
C GLN A 259 -10.89 5.37 30.57
N ASP A 260 -11.72 5.70 29.58
CA ASP A 260 -12.71 4.81 29.01
C ASP A 260 -12.94 5.09 27.51
N LYS A 261 -13.65 4.18 26.85
CA LYS A 261 -13.92 4.27 25.41
C LYS A 261 -14.76 5.50 25.03
N ASN A 262 -15.69 5.95 25.87
CA ASN A 262 -16.50 7.13 25.57
C ASN A 262 -15.64 8.39 25.61
N SER A 263 -14.80 8.53 26.64
CA SER A 263 -13.81 9.62 26.73
C SER A 263 -12.88 9.63 25.51
N PHE A 264 -12.44 8.47 25.05
CA PHE A 264 -11.63 8.34 23.82
C PHE A 264 -12.39 8.82 22.57
N PHE A 265 -13.63 8.37 22.36
CA PHE A 265 -14.42 8.78 21.19
C PHE A 265 -14.79 10.27 21.20
N ASN A 266 -14.99 10.87 22.38
CA ASN A 266 -15.21 12.31 22.50
C ASN A 266 -13.99 13.13 22.05
N LEU A 267 -12.76 12.65 22.34
CA LEU A 267 -11.55 13.27 21.81
C LEU A 267 -11.50 13.19 20.28
N LEU A 268 -11.96 12.08 19.69
CA LEU A 268 -12.03 11.94 18.23
C LEU A 268 -13.05 12.89 17.59
N THR A 269 -14.09 13.34 18.32
CA THR A 269 -15.03 14.37 17.84
C THR A 269 -14.28 15.67 17.55
N ASN A 270 -13.42 16.09 18.47
CA ASN A 270 -12.61 17.30 18.32
C ASN A 270 -11.61 17.21 17.16
N LEU A 271 -11.14 16.00 16.86
CA LEU A 271 -10.25 15.73 15.73
C LEU A 271 -10.99 15.52 14.40
N GLY A 272 -12.33 15.47 14.41
CA GLY A 272 -13.15 15.23 13.22
C GLY A 272 -13.09 13.78 12.70
N TYR A 273 -12.68 12.83 13.54
CA TYR A 273 -12.55 11.42 13.17
C TYR A 273 -13.64 10.52 13.74
N GLN A 274 -14.43 10.97 14.72
CA GLN A 274 -15.40 10.14 15.45
C GLN A 274 -16.33 9.32 14.52
N ASP A 275 -16.89 9.95 13.50
CA ASP A 275 -17.85 9.32 12.57
C ASP A 275 -17.29 8.08 11.87
N LEU A 276 -15.97 8.02 11.70
CA LEU A 276 -15.27 6.92 11.04
C LEU A 276 -15.02 5.71 11.95
N PHE A 277 -15.35 5.83 13.24
CA PHE A 277 -15.22 4.77 14.23
C PHE A 277 -16.55 4.41 14.90
N LYS A 278 -17.68 4.99 14.45
CA LYS A 278 -19.03 4.73 15.00
C LYS A 278 -19.53 3.31 14.77
N SER A 279 -19.00 2.59 13.79
CA SER A 279 -19.34 1.19 13.47
C SER A 279 -18.80 0.17 14.50
N GLY A 280 -18.61 0.60 15.75
CA GLY A 280 -17.71 0.13 16.81
C GLY A 280 -17.66 -1.35 17.21
N GLU A 281 -18.31 -2.26 16.47
CA GLU A 281 -18.24 -3.71 16.67
C GLU A 281 -17.78 -4.46 15.41
N ASN A 282 -18.04 -3.95 14.20
CA ASN A 282 -17.57 -4.57 12.97
C ASN A 282 -16.31 -3.85 12.44
N LYS A 283 -15.14 -4.37 12.83
CA LYS A 283 -13.82 -3.85 12.43
C LYS A 283 -13.65 -3.76 10.91
N VAL A 284 -14.23 -4.70 10.16
CA VAL A 284 -14.15 -4.74 8.68
C VAL A 284 -14.93 -3.57 8.08
N VAL A 285 -16.16 -3.34 8.55
CA VAL A 285 -17.01 -2.23 8.08
C VAL A 285 -16.35 -0.88 8.40
N GLY A 286 -15.76 -0.72 9.58
CA GLY A 286 -15.02 0.50 9.95
C GLY A 286 -13.83 0.78 9.04
N LEU A 287 -13.04 -0.23 8.69
CA LEU A 287 -11.91 -0.07 7.78
C LEU A 287 -12.35 0.28 6.36
N LYS A 288 -13.39 -0.37 5.83
CA LYS A 288 -13.95 -0.05 4.49
C LYS A 288 -14.46 1.40 4.44
N GLN A 289 -15.16 1.86 5.48
CA GLN A 289 -15.62 3.25 5.59
C GLN A 289 -14.46 4.26 5.62
N GLN A 290 -13.41 3.98 6.39
CA GLN A 290 -12.22 4.82 6.49
C GLN A 290 -11.48 4.93 5.14
N LYS A 291 -11.28 3.80 4.45
CA LYS A 291 -10.70 3.78 3.11
C LYS A 291 -11.54 4.60 2.12
N ALA A 292 -12.86 4.42 2.10
CA ALA A 292 -13.77 5.18 1.23
C ALA A 292 -13.73 6.70 1.50
N TRP A 293 -13.63 7.09 2.77
CA TRP A 293 -13.48 8.49 3.16
C TRP A 293 -12.16 9.10 2.65
N LEU A 294 -11.03 8.41 2.81
CA LEU A 294 -9.74 8.84 2.28
C LEU A 294 -9.78 8.99 0.75
N LYS A 295 -10.37 8.03 0.04
CA LYS A 295 -10.51 8.09 -1.43
C LYS A 295 -11.39 9.27 -1.87
N THR A 296 -12.47 9.55 -1.14
CA THR A 296 -13.32 10.73 -1.41
C THR A 296 -12.52 12.03 -1.30
N ILE A 297 -11.64 12.14 -0.31
CA ILE A 297 -10.76 13.30 -0.13
C ILE A 297 -9.72 13.39 -1.25
N GLU A 298 -9.05 12.28 -1.56
CA GLU A 298 -8.07 12.19 -2.64
C GLU A 298 -8.66 12.64 -3.98
N HIS A 299 -9.82 12.10 -4.33
CA HIS A 299 -10.52 12.43 -5.56
C HIS A 299 -10.93 13.90 -5.64
N ARG A 300 -11.40 14.48 -4.51
CA ARG A 300 -11.69 15.91 -4.40
C ARG A 300 -10.43 16.75 -4.61
N PHE A 301 -9.30 16.34 -4.04
CA PHE A 301 -8.03 17.05 -4.23
C PHE A 301 -7.55 16.99 -5.67
N ALA A 302 -7.64 15.84 -6.33
CA ALA A 302 -7.32 15.69 -7.75
C ALA A 302 -8.20 16.59 -8.64
N LYS A 303 -9.51 16.67 -8.36
CA LYS A 303 -10.44 17.58 -9.05
C LYS A 303 -10.10 19.06 -8.83
N SER A 304 -9.65 19.42 -7.62
CA SER A 304 -9.30 20.79 -7.27
C SER A 304 -8.01 21.29 -7.94
N LEU A 305 -7.12 20.37 -8.34
CA LEU A 305 -5.83 20.70 -8.95
C LEU A 305 -5.56 19.81 -10.18
N PRO A 306 -6.36 19.95 -11.26
CA PRO A 306 -6.37 19.03 -12.38
C PRO A 306 -5.12 19.12 -13.27
N GLN A 307 -4.29 20.16 -13.12
CA GLN A 307 -3.02 20.33 -13.82
C GLN A 307 -1.84 20.12 -12.84
N SER A 308 -1.83 18.97 -12.17
CA SER A 308 -0.79 18.56 -11.23
C SER A 308 -0.61 17.04 -11.26
N VAL A 309 0.19 16.51 -10.34
CA VAL A 309 0.33 15.05 -10.13
C VAL A 309 -0.88 14.41 -9.44
N LEU A 310 -1.76 15.18 -8.82
CA LEU A 310 -2.85 14.60 -8.01
C LEU A 310 -3.81 13.70 -8.82
N PRO A 311 -4.19 14.01 -10.07
CA PRO A 311 -4.95 13.09 -10.92
C PRO A 311 -4.24 11.76 -11.21
N LEU A 312 -2.91 11.78 -11.31
CA LEU A 312 -2.11 10.57 -11.51
C LEU A 312 -2.14 9.69 -10.25
N PHE A 313 -1.98 10.28 -9.07
CA PHE A 313 -2.11 9.56 -7.80
C PHE A 313 -3.54 9.03 -7.60
N ASP A 314 -4.58 9.84 -7.85
CA ASP A 314 -5.99 9.42 -7.77
C ASP A 314 -6.27 8.19 -8.64
N TYR A 315 -5.74 8.15 -9.87
CA TYR A 315 -5.90 6.97 -10.73
C TYR A 315 -5.20 5.73 -10.18
N LEU A 316 -3.93 5.84 -9.77
CA LEU A 316 -3.19 4.69 -9.22
C LEU A 316 -3.88 4.17 -7.96
N SER A 317 -4.34 5.08 -7.11
CA SER A 317 -5.16 4.81 -5.93
C SER A 317 -6.47 4.10 -6.23
N LEU A 318 -7.12 4.39 -7.36
CA LEU A 318 -8.33 3.68 -7.79
C LEU A 318 -7.99 2.31 -8.38
N LYS A 319 -6.87 2.21 -9.10
CA LYS A 319 -6.39 0.93 -9.64
C LYS A 319 -5.98 -0.04 -8.52
N GLU A 320 -5.38 0.47 -7.45
CA GLU A 320 -5.07 -0.28 -6.23
C GLU A 320 -6.35 -0.78 -5.55
N LEU A 321 -7.39 0.06 -5.47
CA LEU A 321 -8.69 -0.35 -4.94
C LEU A 321 -9.35 -1.45 -5.79
N GLU A 322 -9.33 -1.32 -7.12
CA GLU A 322 -9.81 -2.36 -8.02
C GLU A 322 -9.07 -3.68 -7.80
N ALA A 323 -7.74 -3.64 -7.71
CA ALA A 323 -6.92 -4.81 -7.44
C ALA A 323 -7.25 -5.45 -6.09
N ASP A 324 -7.40 -4.66 -5.02
CA ASP A 324 -7.79 -5.15 -3.70
C ASP A 324 -9.16 -5.85 -3.72
N LEU A 325 -10.16 -5.26 -4.39
CA LEU A 325 -11.49 -5.85 -4.50
C LEU A 325 -11.48 -7.15 -5.31
N LEU A 326 -10.69 -7.22 -6.38
CA LEU A 326 -10.51 -8.45 -7.16
C LEU A 326 -9.82 -9.54 -6.33
N LYS A 327 -8.82 -9.20 -5.52
CA LYS A 327 -8.15 -10.14 -4.61
C LYS A 327 -9.11 -10.65 -3.52
N GLU A 328 -9.90 -9.77 -2.90
CA GLU A 328 -10.97 -10.16 -1.95
C GLU A 328 -11.93 -11.17 -2.61
N LYS A 329 -12.25 -10.98 -3.90
CA LYS A 329 -13.10 -11.90 -4.65
C LYS A 329 -12.44 -13.25 -4.92
N VAL A 330 -11.16 -13.26 -5.32
CA VAL A 330 -10.38 -14.50 -5.51
C VAL A 330 -10.43 -15.34 -4.23
N GLU A 331 -10.13 -14.72 -3.09
CA GLU A 331 -10.12 -15.39 -1.79
C GLU A 331 -11.50 -15.92 -1.41
N ALA A 332 -12.56 -15.13 -1.61
CA ALA A 332 -13.93 -15.56 -1.35
C ALA A 332 -14.34 -16.80 -2.15
N ILE A 333 -13.96 -16.86 -3.44
CA ILE A 333 -14.21 -18.02 -4.31
C ILE A 333 -13.38 -19.22 -3.84
N ALA A 334 -12.10 -19.03 -3.57
CA ALA A 334 -11.17 -20.11 -3.23
C ALA A 334 -11.50 -20.77 -1.89
N TYR A 335 -11.91 -20.00 -0.89
CA TYR A 335 -12.14 -20.47 0.48
C TYR A 335 -13.62 -20.69 0.83
N GLN A 336 -14.53 -20.61 -0.15
CA GLN A 336 -15.98 -20.79 0.00
C GLN A 336 -16.58 -20.01 1.18
N SER A 337 -15.95 -18.89 1.54
CA SER A 337 -16.33 -18.07 2.69
C SER A 337 -16.98 -16.78 2.20
N PRO A 338 -18.10 -16.33 2.80
CA PRO A 338 -18.52 -14.94 2.62
C PRO A 338 -17.37 -14.07 3.11
N VAL A 339 -16.88 -13.16 2.25
CA VAL A 339 -15.73 -12.26 2.43
C VAL A 339 -15.49 -11.93 3.91
N THR A 340 -14.63 -12.72 4.55
CA THR A 340 -14.18 -12.52 5.92
C THR A 340 -12.71 -12.87 5.92
N MET A 341 -11.88 -11.87 5.66
CA MET A 341 -10.44 -11.99 5.89
C MET A 341 -10.19 -12.34 7.36
N PRO A 342 -9.50 -13.45 7.67
CA PRO A 342 -8.62 -13.48 8.81
C PRO A 342 -7.37 -12.71 8.38
N PHE A 343 -7.18 -11.50 8.86
CA PHE A 343 -5.87 -10.88 8.75
C PHE A 343 -4.90 -11.81 9.48
N HIS A 344 -3.96 -12.41 8.74
CA HIS A 344 -2.79 -13.04 9.35
C HIS A 344 -2.16 -12.03 10.30
N ASN A 345 -2.02 -12.49 11.55
CA ASN A 345 -1.49 -11.76 12.69
C ASN A 345 -0.23 -10.99 12.33
#